data_AF-A0A0X8CW12-F1
#
_entry.id   AF-A0A0X8CW12-F1
#
_cell.length_a   1.000
_cell.length_b   1.000
_cell.length_c   1.000
_cell.angle_alpha   90.00
_cell.angle_beta   90.00
_cell.angle_gamma   90.00
#
_symmetry.space_group_name_H-M   'P 1'
#
loop_
_entity.id
_entity.type
_entity.pdbx_description
1 polymer ?
#
loop_
_entity_poly.entity_id
_entity_poly.type
_entity_poly.pdbx_seq_one_letter_code
_entity_poly.pdbx_strand_id
1 'polypeptide(L)'
;MVRPIIYAFVLKRIHQSFYMSTPIVEVAVNTLPVHHPDVARYQYLLPSIAILANCPHAYHCQLKNESGEVWTVYLVGTDKSVMFELWKKEDEVIAYEYYEMGGCLYENV
;
A
#
# COMPACT_ATOMS: atom_id res chain seq x y z
N MET A 1 4.59 6.69 -17.66
CA MET A 1 3.12 6.52 -17.54
C MET A 1 2.85 5.08 -17.10
N VAL A 2 2.99 4.78 -15.81
CA VAL A 2 2.69 3.46 -15.21
C VAL A 2 2.12 3.72 -13.82
N ARG A 3 0.80 3.76 -13.70
CA ARG A 3 0.03 3.88 -12.45
C ARG A 3 -1.30 3.07 -12.39
N PRO A 4 -1.75 2.26 -13.38
CA PRO A 4 -3.03 1.54 -13.25
C PRO A 4 -3.06 0.49 -12.14
N ILE A 5 -1.97 -0.25 -11.94
CA ILE A 5 -1.98 -1.48 -11.10
C ILE A 5 -2.11 -1.14 -9.62
N ILE A 6 -1.34 -0.18 -9.11
CA ILE A 6 -1.43 0.23 -7.70
C ILE A 6 -2.76 0.91 -7.39
N TYR A 7 -3.24 1.76 -8.29
CA TYR A 7 -4.53 2.41 -8.11
C TYR A 7 -5.67 1.39 -8.08
N ALA A 8 -5.68 0.42 -9.01
CA ALA A 8 -6.63 -0.67 -9.02
C ALA A 8 -6.52 -1.57 -7.77
N PHE A 9 -5.30 -1.83 -7.29
CA PHE A 9 -5.07 -2.58 -6.05
C PHE A 9 -5.67 -1.86 -4.85
N VAL A 10 -5.39 -0.56 -4.69
CA VAL A 10 -5.93 0.27 -3.61
C VAL A 10 -7.45 0.31 -3.67
N LEU A 11 -8.05 0.57 -4.84
CA LEU A 11 -9.50 0.56 -4.98
C LEU A 11 -10.12 -0.79 -4.63
N LYS A 12 -9.54 -1.89 -5.11
CA LYS A 12 -9.98 -3.24 -4.76
C LYS A 12 -9.86 -3.46 -3.25
N ARG A 13 -8.76 -3.03 -2.65
CA ARG A 13 -8.55 -3.12 -1.20
C ARG A 13 -9.55 -2.30 -0.41
N ILE A 14 -9.90 -1.09 -0.84
CA ILE A 14 -10.95 -0.28 -0.20
C ILE A 14 -12.28 -1.05 -0.23
N HIS A 15 -12.65 -1.61 -1.38
CA HIS A 15 -13.89 -2.39 -1.51
C HIS A 15 -13.89 -3.68 -0.66
N GLN A 16 -12.71 -4.24 -0.40
CA GLN A 16 -12.54 -5.46 0.39
C GLN A 16 -12.19 -5.21 1.86
N SER A 17 -11.87 -3.96 2.23
CA SER A 17 -11.19 -3.68 3.50
C SER A 17 -12.13 -3.81 4.68
N PHE A 18 -11.80 -4.78 5.53
CA PHE A 18 -12.37 -4.97 6.87
C PHE A 18 -12.17 -3.75 7.79
N TYR A 19 -11.25 -2.84 7.46
CA TYR A 19 -10.83 -1.72 8.29
C TYR A 19 -11.60 -0.42 8.06
N MET A 20 -12.47 -0.37 7.02
CA MET A 20 -13.20 0.85 6.65
C MET A 20 -14.70 0.59 6.68
N SER A 21 -15.40 1.30 7.56
CA SER A 21 -16.87 1.31 7.61
C SER A 21 -17.49 2.41 6.74
N THR A 22 -16.68 3.35 6.25
CA THR A 22 -17.13 4.55 5.55
C THR A 22 -16.60 4.58 4.11
N PRO A 23 -17.40 5.07 3.14
CA PRO A 23 -16.96 5.21 1.76
C PRO A 23 -15.77 6.16 1.63
N ILE A 24 -14.79 5.77 0.82
CA ILE A 24 -13.68 6.64 0.41
C ILE A 24 -14.11 7.45 -0.80
N VAL A 25 -13.95 8.77 -0.72
CA VAL A 25 -14.32 9.73 -1.78
C VAL A 25 -13.11 10.30 -2.50
N GLU A 26 -11.93 10.22 -1.89
CA GLU A 26 -10.69 10.74 -2.48
C GLU A 26 -9.53 9.79 -2.22
N VAL A 27 -8.74 9.54 -3.26
CA VAL A 27 -7.55 8.69 -3.25
C VAL A 27 -6.40 9.44 -3.90
N ALA A 28 -5.37 9.76 -3.13
CA ALA A 28 -4.13 10.31 -3.63
C ALA A 28 -3.02 9.25 -3.55
N VAL A 29 -2.25 9.07 -4.62
CA VAL A 29 -1.16 8.08 -4.68
C VAL A 29 0.13 8.76 -5.10
N ASN A 30 1.13 8.69 -4.22
CA ASN A 30 2.47 9.20 -4.45
C ASN A 30 3.46 8.04 -4.51
N THR A 31 4.35 8.07 -5.49
CA THR A 31 5.46 7.12 -5.56
C THR A 31 6.62 7.66 -4.75
N LEU A 32 7.15 6.85 -3.85
CA LEU A 32 8.30 7.14 -3.02
C LEU A 32 9.47 6.22 -3.41
N PRO A 33 10.73 6.70 -3.28
CA PRO A 33 11.87 5.79 -3.29
C PRO A 33 11.76 4.80 -2.12
N VAL A 34 12.20 3.55 -2.30
CA VAL A 34 12.12 2.52 -1.25
C VAL A 34 12.93 2.89 0.01
N HIS A 35 13.97 3.70 -0.15
CA HIS A 35 14.76 4.24 0.96
C HIS A 35 14.18 5.54 1.56
N HIS A 36 12.95 5.94 1.19
CA HIS A 36 12.31 7.10 1.80
C HIS A 36 12.23 6.92 3.33
N PRO A 37 12.53 7.95 4.14
CA PRO A 37 12.55 7.84 5.60
C PRO A 37 11.27 7.23 6.18
N ASP A 38 10.10 7.58 5.64
CA ASP A 38 8.82 7.03 6.07
C ASP A 38 8.70 5.53 5.84
N VAL A 39 9.26 5.01 4.76
CA VAL A 39 9.28 3.57 4.45
C VAL A 39 10.35 2.88 5.30
N ALA A 40 11.52 3.52 5.45
CA ALA A 40 12.63 3.03 6.25
C ALA A 40 12.22 2.81 7.71
N ARG A 41 11.36 3.69 8.25
CA ARG A 41 10.81 3.57 9.60
C ARG A 41 10.11 2.25 9.85
N TYR A 42 9.51 1.62 8.83
CA TYR A 42 8.76 0.38 8.96
C TYR A 42 9.51 -0.85 8.46
N GLN A 43 10.81 -0.74 8.16
CA GLN A 43 11.62 -1.87 7.71
C GLN A 43 11.67 -3.03 8.72
N TYR A 44 11.50 -2.74 10.02
CA TYR A 44 11.47 -3.76 11.06
C TYR A 44 10.21 -4.65 11.03
N LEU A 45 9.11 -4.18 10.41
CA LEU A 45 7.88 -4.97 10.23
C LEU A 45 7.99 -5.97 9.08
N LEU A 46 9.08 -5.89 8.31
CA LEU A 46 9.23 -6.63 7.08
C LEU A 46 10.01 -7.93 7.38
N PRO A 47 9.38 -9.11 7.18
CA PRO A 47 9.96 -10.39 7.61
C PRO A 47 11.24 -10.76 6.83
N SER A 48 11.52 -10.11 5.69
CA SER A 48 12.80 -10.25 4.98
C SER A 48 13.15 -9.00 4.18
N ILE A 49 14.16 -8.26 4.66
CA ILE A 49 14.79 -7.13 3.95
C ILE A 49 15.28 -7.54 2.54
N ALA A 50 15.67 -8.81 2.36
CA ALA A 50 16.14 -9.32 1.07
C ALA A 50 15.06 -9.34 -0.02
N ILE A 51 13.78 -9.45 0.37
CA ILE A 51 12.65 -9.47 -0.57
C ILE A 51 12.36 -8.05 -1.08
N LEU A 52 12.58 -7.04 -0.25
CA LEU A 52 12.39 -5.63 -0.57
C LEU A 52 13.56 -5.01 -1.32
N ALA A 53 14.75 -5.62 -1.22
CA ALA A 53 15.92 -5.22 -1.98
C ALA A 53 15.66 -5.23 -3.51
N ASN A 54 14.67 -6.02 -3.95
CA ASN A 54 14.23 -6.09 -5.35
C ASN A 54 12.96 -5.28 -5.65
N CYS A 55 12.39 -4.57 -4.68
CA CYS A 55 11.26 -3.68 -4.91
C CYS A 55 11.80 -2.32 -5.40
N PRO A 56 11.49 -1.91 -6.64
CA PRO A 56 11.93 -0.62 -7.15
C PRO A 56 11.12 0.55 -6.57
N HIS A 57 9.92 0.29 -6.05
CA HIS A 57 8.95 1.33 -5.72
C HIS A 57 8.27 1.10 -4.36
N ALA A 58 8.09 2.19 -3.64
CA ALA A 58 7.12 2.31 -2.56
C ALA A 58 6.04 3.29 -2.99
N TYR A 59 4.83 3.10 -2.47
CA TYR A 59 3.68 3.96 -2.75
C TYR A 59 3.10 4.42 -1.42
N HIS A 60 2.89 5.72 -1.33
CA HIS A 60 2.20 6.37 -0.23
C HIS A 60 0.83 6.81 -0.73
N CYS A 61 -0.20 6.16 -0.21
CA CYS A 61 -1.59 6.39 -0.56
C CYS A 61 -2.30 7.10 0.59
N GLN A 62 -2.99 8.19 0.29
CA GLN A 62 -3.87 8.87 1.24
C GLN A 62 -5.30 8.67 0.79
N LEU A 63 -6.12 8.16 1.71
CA LEU A 63 -7.53 7.84 1.49
C LEU A 63 -8.35 8.71 2.40
N LYS A 64 -9.29 9.47 1.83
CA LYS A 64 -10.15 10.35 2.61
C LYS A 64 -11.61 9.91 2.44
N ASN A 65 -12.29 9.76 3.56
CA ASN A 65 -13.72 9.44 3.57
C ASN A 65 -14.59 10.70 3.59
N GLU A 66 -15.91 10.51 3.55
CA GLU A 66 -16.89 11.59 3.59
C GLU A 66 -16.86 12.43 4.87
N SER A 67 -16.44 11.85 6.00
CA SER A 67 -16.31 12.59 7.27
C SER A 67 -15.02 13.42 7.34
N GLY A 68 -14.15 13.31 6.33
CA GLY A 68 -12.86 14.01 6.27
C GLY A 68 -11.72 13.31 7.00
N GLU A 69 -11.97 12.11 7.52
CA GLU A 69 -10.94 11.27 8.12
C GLU A 69 -9.96 10.78 7.05
N VAL A 70 -8.67 10.82 7.38
CA VAL A 70 -7.59 10.45 6.47
C VAL A 70 -6.92 9.19 6.96
N TRP A 71 -6.90 8.19 6.09
CA TRP A 71 -6.15 6.97 6.23
C TRP A 71 -4.93 7.02 5.34
N THR A 72 -3.84 6.44 5.82
CA THR A 72 -2.59 6.33 5.09
C THR A 72 -2.29 4.88 4.82
N VAL A 73 -1.98 4.54 3.58
CA VAL A 73 -1.56 3.19 3.18
C VAL A 73 -0.20 3.27 2.54
N TYR A 74 0.76 2.52 3.07
CA TYR A 74 2.04 2.30 2.43
C TYR A 74 2.04 0.96 1.72
N LEU A 75 2.36 0.95 0.43
CA LEU A 75 2.51 -0.26 -0.36
C LEU A 75 3.95 -0.35 -0.84
N VAL A 76 4.57 -1.51 -0.71
CA VAL A 76 5.90 -1.78 -1.27
C VAL A 76 5.81 -2.97 -2.21
N GLY A 77 6.42 -2.84 -3.39
CA GLY A 77 6.33 -3.87 -4.39
C GLY A 77 7.02 -3.54 -5.70
N THR A 78 6.62 -4.25 -6.74
CA THR A 78 7.05 -4.06 -8.13
C THR A 78 5.96 -3.34 -8.91
N ASP A 79 6.22 -3.05 -10.19
CA ASP A 79 5.18 -2.54 -11.10
C ASP A 79 4.01 -3.53 -11.28
N LYS A 80 4.19 -4.80 -10.92
CA LYS A 80 3.25 -5.89 -11.19
C LYS A 80 2.64 -6.52 -9.94
N SER A 81 3.21 -6.27 -8.76
CA SER A 81 2.80 -6.93 -7.52
C SER A 81 3.05 -6.06 -6.30
N VAL A 82 2.13 -6.12 -5.34
CA VAL A 82 2.34 -5.61 -3.98
C VAL A 82 2.87 -6.75 -3.13
N MET A 83 3.91 -6.47 -2.36
CA MET A 83 4.59 -7.44 -1.49
C MET A 83 4.40 -7.14 -0.01
N PHE A 84 4.15 -5.88 0.29
CA PHE A 84 3.85 -5.41 1.63
C PHE A 84 2.84 -4.28 1.60
N GLU A 85 1.94 -4.29 2.57
CA GLU A 85 0.89 -3.30 2.77
C GLU A 85 0.85 -2.91 4.26
N LEU A 86 0.79 -1.62 4.55
CA LEU A 86 0.73 -1.05 5.91
C LEU A 86 -0.33 0.03 5.98
N TRP A 87 -1.28 -0.12 6.89
CA TRP A 87 -2.38 0.81 7.12
C TRP A 87 -2.15 1.64 8.37
N LYS A 88 -2.44 2.94 8.26
CA LYS A 88 -2.34 3.90 9.34
C LYS A 88 -3.55 4.82 9.42
N LYS A 89 -3.82 5.28 10.64
CA LYS A 89 -4.73 6.38 10.96
C LYS A 89 -4.04 7.29 11.98
N GLU A 90 -3.95 8.59 11.70
CA GLU A 90 -3.38 9.59 12.64
C GLU A 90 -2.02 9.17 13.24
N ASP A 91 -1.15 8.62 12.39
CA ASP A 91 0.18 8.05 12.72
C ASP A 91 0.24 6.69 13.43
N GLU A 92 -0.88 6.15 13.90
CA GLU A 92 -0.96 4.80 14.45
C GLU A 92 -0.99 3.75 13.34
N VAL A 93 -0.23 2.66 13.51
CA VAL A 93 -0.30 1.48 12.63
C VAL A 93 -1.50 0.63 13.05
N ILE A 94 -2.47 0.48 12.15
CA ILE A 94 -3.72 -0.24 12.42
C ILE A 94 -3.65 -1.68 11.91
N ALA A 95 -2.97 -1.90 10.78
CA ALA A 95 -2.80 -3.22 10.18
C ALA A 95 -1.57 -3.25 9.27
N TYR A 96 -1.03 -4.45 9.05
CA TYR A 96 -0.07 -4.70 7.99
C TYR A 96 -0.23 -6.11 7.44
N GLU A 97 0.07 -6.28 6.16
CA GLU A 97 0.03 -7.56 5.46
C GLU A 97 1.29 -7.74 4.62
N TYR A 98 1.72 -8.99 4.49
CA TYR A 98 2.83 -9.40 3.65
C TYR A 98 2.36 -10.47 2.66
N TYR A 99 2.83 -10.37 1.42
CA TYR A 99 2.51 -11.30 0.35
C TYR A 99 3.80 -11.97 -0.14
N GLU A 100 3.90 -13.29 0.01
CA GLU A 100 5.00 -14.05 -0.60
C GLU A 100 4.94 -13.96 -2.14
N MET A 101 6.09 -13.90 -2.80
CA MET A 101 6.17 -13.99 -4.26
C MET A 101 5.54 -15.30 -4.73
N GLY A 102 4.30 -15.20 -5.19
CA GLY A 102 3.41 -16.32 -5.52
C GLY A 102 1.93 -16.00 -5.31
N GLY A 103 1.60 -14.96 -4.53
CA GLY A 103 0.23 -14.67 -4.09
C GLY A 103 -0.47 -13.44 -4.67
N CYS A 104 -0.33 -13.16 -5.97
CA CYS A 104 -1.35 -12.52 -6.84
C CYS A 104 -0.69 -12.09 -8.15
N LEU A 105 -0.56 -13.04 -9.07
CA LEU A 105 -0.49 -12.71 -10.48
C LEU A 105 -1.89 -12.18 -10.85
N TYR A 106 -2.01 -10.87 -11.06
CA TYR A 106 -3.16 -10.35 -11.79
C TYR A 106 -3.02 -10.88 -13.23
N GLU A 107 -3.71 -11.98 -13.52
CA GLU A 107 -3.95 -12.38 -14.91
C GLU A 107 -4.69 -11.24 -15.63
N ASN A 108 -4.21 -10.96 -16.84
CA ASN A 108 -4.61 -9.83 -17.67
C ASN A 108 -6.14 -9.73 -17.80
N VAL A 109 -6.67 -8.51 -17.57
CA VAL A 109 -7.95 -8.07 -18.15
C VAL A 109 -7.66 -7.01 -19.18
#